data_AF-A0A7C2AMP2-F1
#
_entry.id   AF-A0A7C2AMP2-F1
#
_cell.length_a   1.000
_cell.length_b   1.000
_cell.length_c   1.000
_cell.angle_alpha   90.00
_cell.angle_beta   90.00
_cell.angle_gamma   90.00
#
_symmetry.space_group_name_H-M   'P 1'
#
loop_
_entity.id
_entity.type
_entity.pdbx_description
1 polymer ?
#
loop_
_entity_poly.entity_id
_entity_poly.type
_entity_poly.pdbx_seq_one_letter_code
_entity_poly.pdbx_strand_id
1 'polypeptide(L)'
;MTRETEAFTEIHPGRYWHALDDGRVRCDLCPRLCTLHEGQRGLCFVRACHQGRIVLTTYGRSSGFCVDPIEKKPLNHFLPGTPVLSFGTAGCNLACKFCQNWDISKAREFHRLTDSASPGRIARAAVETGSRSVAFTYNDPVIFLEYAVDVAKACHAKGIKCVAVTAGYIEPGPRAEFFAHMDAANVDLKCFTDDFYRRLCSGRLQPVLDTLKYLKHKTEVWFETTTLLIPGENDSDDEL
;
A
#
# COMPACT_ATOMS: atom_id res chain seq x y z
N MET A 1 16.73 28.88 11.03
CA MET A 1 17.04 27.59 10.40
C MET A 1 16.26 27.51 9.10
N THR A 2 16.92 27.84 8.00
CA THR A 2 16.40 27.61 6.64
C THR A 2 16.15 26.12 6.48
N ARG A 3 14.90 25.71 6.23
CA ARG A 3 14.58 24.33 5.87
C ARG A 3 15.29 24.06 4.55
N GLU A 4 16.35 23.27 4.57
CA GLU A 4 16.91 22.71 3.34
C GLU A 4 15.80 21.92 2.65
N THR A 5 15.39 22.38 1.48
CA THR A 5 14.43 21.69 0.63
C THR A 5 15.10 20.39 0.18
N GLU A 6 14.58 19.26 0.66
CA GLU A 6 15.05 17.94 0.24
C GLU A 6 14.95 17.84 -1.29
N ALA A 7 16.09 17.62 -1.97
CA ALA A 7 16.11 17.49 -3.42
C ALA A 7 15.59 16.10 -3.81
N PHE A 8 14.37 16.03 -4.33
CA PHE A 8 13.80 14.78 -4.84
C PHE A 8 14.40 14.46 -6.23
N THR A 9 15.38 13.57 -6.29
CA THR A 9 16.14 13.26 -7.52
C THR A 9 15.46 12.23 -8.43
N GLU A 10 14.63 11.34 -7.87
CA GLU A 10 13.82 10.37 -8.62
C GLU A 10 12.36 10.48 -8.17
N ILE A 11 11.51 10.99 -9.06
CA ILE A 11 10.10 11.26 -8.78
C ILE A 11 9.21 10.72 -9.88
N HIS A 12 8.01 10.29 -9.50
CA HIS A 12 6.93 9.94 -10.42
C HIS A 12 5.70 10.79 -10.11
N PRO A 13 4.98 11.33 -11.12
CA PRO A 13 3.76 12.11 -10.87
C PRO A 13 2.71 11.31 -10.08
N GLY A 14 2.14 11.92 -9.05
CA GLY A 14 0.97 11.39 -8.34
C GLY A 14 -0.32 11.77 -9.05
N ARG A 15 -1.30 10.86 -9.09
CA ARG A 15 -2.58 11.06 -9.80
C ARG A 15 -3.69 11.70 -8.96
N TYR A 16 -3.70 11.46 -7.64
CA TYR A 16 -4.81 11.82 -6.75
C TYR A 16 -4.45 12.98 -5.82
N TRP A 17 -4.68 14.20 -6.29
CA TRP A 17 -4.46 15.43 -5.54
C TRP A 17 -5.13 16.63 -6.22
N HIS A 18 -5.26 17.74 -5.48
CA HIS A 18 -5.62 19.04 -6.01
C HIS A 18 -4.81 20.17 -5.34
N ALA A 19 -4.69 21.29 -6.04
CA ALA A 19 -4.14 22.52 -5.48
C ALA A 19 -5.17 23.19 -4.56
N LEU A 20 -4.68 23.88 -3.52
CA LEU A 20 -5.48 24.71 -2.63
C LEU A 20 -5.19 26.18 -2.91
N ASP A 21 -6.14 27.05 -2.57
CA ASP A 21 -6.06 28.50 -2.81
C ASP A 21 -4.88 29.18 -2.08
N ASP A 22 -4.36 28.56 -1.02
CA ASP A 22 -3.23 29.05 -0.23
C ASP A 22 -1.86 28.59 -0.76
N GLY A 23 -1.82 28.01 -1.95
CA GLY A 23 -0.60 27.54 -2.61
C GLY A 23 -0.10 26.18 -2.13
N ARG A 24 -0.79 25.51 -1.19
CA ARG A 24 -0.52 24.12 -0.82
C ARG A 24 -1.17 23.14 -1.79
N VAL A 25 -0.79 21.87 -1.68
CA VAL A 25 -1.49 20.77 -2.35
C VAL A 25 -2.13 19.85 -1.33
N ARG A 26 -3.28 19.28 -1.66
CA ARG A 26 -3.91 18.21 -0.88
C ARG A 26 -3.81 16.89 -1.62
N CYS A 27 -3.30 15.86 -0.94
CA CYS A 27 -3.28 14.50 -1.44
C CYS A 27 -4.61 13.80 -1.15
N ASP A 28 -5.31 13.35 -2.19
CA ASP A 28 -6.63 12.70 -2.10
C ASP A 28 -6.56 11.17 -2.18
N LEU A 29 -5.36 10.59 -2.06
CA LEU A 29 -5.16 9.15 -2.16
C LEU A 29 -5.88 8.37 -1.04
N CYS A 30 -5.72 8.83 0.19
CA CYS A 30 -6.14 8.08 1.38
C CYS A 30 -6.77 9.00 2.42
N PRO A 31 -7.50 8.45 3.41
CA PRO A 31 -8.25 9.26 4.40
C PRO A 31 -7.40 10.15 5.32
N ARG A 32 -6.09 10.22 5.10
CA ARG A 32 -5.21 11.20 5.74
C ARG A 32 -5.36 12.60 5.17
N LEU A 33 -5.76 12.71 3.90
CA LEU A 33 -5.98 13.99 3.20
C LEU A 33 -4.86 15.01 3.45
N CYS A 34 -3.59 14.55 3.40
CA CYS A 34 -2.44 15.35 3.78
C CYS A 34 -2.39 16.63 2.95
N THR A 35 -2.30 17.77 3.62
CA THR A 35 -2.10 19.08 2.99
C THR A 35 -0.63 19.48 3.16
N LEU A 36 0.06 19.68 2.04
CA LEU A 36 1.53 19.75 1.98
C LEU A 36 2.01 21.07 1.39
N HIS A 37 3.05 21.63 2.02
CA HIS A 37 3.87 22.70 1.44
C HIS A 37 4.92 22.12 0.49
N GLU A 38 5.45 22.95 -0.41
CA GLU A 38 6.59 22.58 -1.26
C GLU A 38 7.74 21.95 -0.44
N GLY A 39 8.29 20.84 -0.93
CA GLY A 39 9.34 20.07 -0.22
C GLY A 39 8.84 19.19 0.91
N GLN A 40 7.56 19.25 1.29
CA GLN A 40 7.02 18.45 2.39
C GLN A 40 6.57 17.06 1.93
N ARG A 41 6.84 16.04 2.75
CA ARG A 41 6.30 14.69 2.62
C ARG A 41 4.99 14.52 3.39
N GLY A 42 4.08 13.72 2.86
CA GLY A 42 2.91 13.21 3.57
C GLY A 42 3.30 12.27 4.70
N LEU A 43 2.32 11.91 5.54
CA LEU A 43 2.53 11.02 6.68
C LEU A 43 3.15 9.67 6.29
N CYS A 44 2.85 9.21 5.07
CA CYS A 44 3.38 7.96 4.55
C CYS A 44 4.86 8.01 4.15
N PHE A 45 5.48 9.19 4.12
CA PHE A 45 6.83 9.45 3.61
C PHE A 45 7.07 9.11 2.12
N VAL A 46 6.13 8.46 1.44
CA VAL A 46 6.20 8.12 0.01
C VAL A 46 5.76 9.24 -0.91
N ARG A 47 4.72 9.97 -0.50
CA ARG A 47 4.16 11.09 -1.28
C ARG A 47 4.75 12.40 -0.80
N ALA A 48 5.18 13.24 -1.72
CA ALA A 48 5.74 14.57 -1.42
C ALA A 48 5.12 15.64 -2.31
N CYS A 49 5.17 16.90 -1.85
CA CYS A 49 4.89 18.05 -2.68
C CYS A 49 6.19 18.50 -3.37
N HIS A 50 6.20 18.49 -4.69
CA HIS A 50 7.29 18.98 -5.51
C HIS A 50 6.75 19.76 -6.71
N GLN A 51 7.26 20.97 -6.92
CA GLN A 51 6.82 21.90 -7.96
C GLN A 51 5.29 22.12 -7.93
N GLY A 52 4.71 22.25 -6.74
CA GLY A 52 3.27 22.46 -6.56
C GLY A 52 2.40 21.26 -6.96
N ARG A 53 2.94 20.04 -6.94
CA ARG A 53 2.23 18.79 -7.27
C ARG A 53 2.56 17.69 -6.29
N ILE A 54 1.65 16.71 -6.14
CA ILE A 54 1.99 15.47 -5.44
C ILE A 54 2.82 14.56 -6.35
N VAL A 55 3.93 14.07 -5.83
CA VAL A 55 4.82 13.10 -6.48
C VAL A 55 5.06 11.89 -5.59
N LEU A 56 5.38 10.74 -6.19
CA LEU A 56 5.88 9.53 -5.54
C LEU A 56 7.40 9.52 -5.57
N THR A 57 8.02 9.26 -4.42
CA THR A 57 9.49 9.19 -4.29
C THR A 57 10.04 7.77 -4.19
N THR A 58 9.19 6.74 -4.35
CA THR A 58 9.57 5.32 -4.24
C THR A 58 9.28 4.52 -5.51
N TYR A 59 8.88 5.18 -6.60
CA TYR A 59 8.54 4.52 -7.85
C TYR A 59 9.75 3.73 -8.40
N GLY A 60 9.53 2.49 -8.80
CA GLY A 60 10.58 1.64 -9.37
C GLY A 60 11.65 1.22 -8.36
N ARG A 61 11.36 1.29 -7.06
CA ARG A 61 12.23 0.85 -5.97
C ARG A 61 11.55 -0.24 -5.14
N SER A 62 12.34 -1.10 -4.51
CA SER A 62 11.85 -2.13 -3.59
C SER A 62 12.65 -2.17 -2.29
N SER A 63 11.97 -2.42 -1.17
CA SER A 63 12.61 -2.67 0.13
C SER A 63 13.12 -4.12 0.28
N GLY A 64 12.93 -4.95 -0.74
CA GLY A 64 13.36 -6.35 -0.78
C GLY A 64 12.40 -7.23 -1.58
N PHE A 65 12.88 -8.40 -1.97
CA PHE A 65 12.10 -9.40 -2.70
C PHE A 65 12.13 -10.74 -1.97
N CYS A 66 11.00 -11.44 -1.98
CA CYS A 66 10.93 -12.81 -1.49
C CYS A 66 9.93 -13.61 -2.33
N VAL A 67 10.25 -14.87 -2.62
CA VAL A 67 9.30 -15.82 -3.19
C VAL A 67 8.85 -16.72 -2.07
N ASP A 68 7.55 -16.69 -1.79
CA ASP A 68 6.91 -17.45 -0.73
C ASP A 68 5.67 -18.16 -1.31
N PRO A 69 5.12 -19.19 -0.64
CA PRO A 69 3.79 -19.68 -0.95
C PRO A 69 2.72 -18.61 -0.69
N ILE A 70 1.64 -18.62 -1.48
CA ILE A 70 0.57 -17.61 -1.43
C ILE A 70 -0.11 -17.50 -0.06
N GLU A 71 -0.11 -18.57 0.72
CA GLU A 71 -0.65 -18.65 2.08
C GLU A 71 0.09 -17.71 3.04
N LYS A 72 1.33 -17.31 2.73
CA LYS A 72 2.07 -16.29 3.51
C LYS A 72 1.56 -14.86 3.22
N LYS A 73 0.65 -14.66 2.25
CA LYS A 73 -0.09 -13.42 1.97
C LYS A 73 -1.53 -13.51 2.48
N PRO A 74 -1.67 -14.16 3.65
CA PRO A 74 -2.86 -14.87 4.14
C PRO A 74 -4.01 -15.06 3.15
N LEU A 75 -3.73 -15.67 2.01
CA LEU A 75 -4.73 -16.06 1.02
C LEU A 75 -4.74 -17.59 0.93
N ASN A 76 -5.73 -18.22 1.55
CA ASN A 76 -5.82 -19.68 1.61
C ASN A 76 -6.59 -20.27 0.43
N HIS A 77 -7.41 -19.46 -0.24
CA HIS A 77 -8.32 -19.92 -1.28
C HIS A 77 -7.97 -19.35 -2.66
N PHE A 78 -7.03 -18.40 -2.73
CA PHE A 78 -6.55 -17.86 -3.99
C PHE A 78 -5.24 -18.52 -4.40
N LEU A 79 -5.29 -19.35 -5.46
CA LEU A 79 -4.12 -20.06 -6.02
C LEU A 79 -3.31 -20.88 -4.98
N PRO A 80 -3.97 -21.73 -4.17
CA PRO A 80 -3.31 -22.45 -3.06
C PRO A 80 -2.10 -23.26 -3.52
N GLY A 81 -1.04 -23.26 -2.71
CA GLY A 81 0.23 -23.95 -2.94
C GLY A 81 1.12 -23.33 -4.01
N THR A 82 0.71 -22.24 -4.64
CA THR A 82 1.50 -21.60 -5.71
C THR A 82 2.50 -20.57 -5.16
N PRO A 83 3.67 -20.42 -5.81
CA PRO A 83 4.63 -19.38 -5.47
C PRO A 83 4.13 -17.98 -5.84
N VAL A 84 4.40 -17.01 -4.96
CA VAL A 84 4.14 -15.59 -5.13
C VAL A 84 5.42 -14.77 -4.94
N LEU A 85 5.76 -13.96 -5.94
CA LEU A 85 6.85 -13.00 -5.83
C LEU A 85 6.36 -11.78 -5.05
N SER A 86 7.02 -11.46 -3.95
CA SER A 86 6.59 -10.46 -2.98
C SER A 86 7.53 -9.28 -2.95
N PHE A 87 6.98 -8.07 -2.90
CA PHE A 87 7.79 -6.86 -2.72
C PHE A 87 6.97 -5.74 -2.05
N GLY A 88 7.68 -4.72 -1.56
CA GLY A 88 7.11 -3.55 -0.92
C GLY A 88 8.01 -2.33 -1.11
N THR A 89 7.58 -1.20 -0.58
CA THR A 89 8.39 0.03 -0.53
C THR A 89 8.59 0.48 0.92
N ALA A 90 9.23 1.63 1.14
CA ALA A 90 9.29 2.25 2.47
C ALA A 90 8.00 3.03 2.78
N GLY A 91 7.68 3.19 4.07
CA GLY A 91 6.57 4.04 4.53
C GLY A 91 5.21 3.36 4.60
N CYS A 92 4.20 3.98 5.23
CA CYS A 92 2.83 3.48 5.34
C CYS A 92 1.84 4.61 5.68
N ASN A 93 0.58 4.54 5.23
CA ASN A 93 -0.45 5.54 5.56
C ASN A 93 -1.12 5.29 6.93
N LEU A 94 -0.87 4.15 7.56
CA LEU A 94 -1.20 3.86 8.96
C LEU A 94 0.04 3.88 9.85
N ALA A 95 -0.18 4.06 11.14
CA ALA A 95 0.88 4.14 12.14
C ALA A 95 0.72 3.08 13.24
N CYS A 96 0.45 1.84 12.84
CA CYS A 96 0.23 0.70 13.72
C CYS A 96 1.39 0.52 14.72
N LYS A 97 1.08 0.57 16.03
CA LYS A 97 2.06 0.35 17.11
C LYS A 97 2.57 -1.10 17.17
N PHE A 98 1.82 -2.03 16.61
CA PHE A 98 2.10 -3.47 16.57
C PHE A 98 2.68 -3.93 15.22
N CYS A 99 3.12 -3.00 14.36
CA CYS A 99 3.59 -3.37 13.02
C CYS A 99 4.84 -4.27 13.08
N GLN A 100 4.73 -5.48 12.56
CA GLN A 100 5.86 -6.42 12.47
C GLN A 100 6.96 -5.92 11.51
N ASN A 101 6.58 -5.16 10.49
CA ASN A 101 7.49 -4.54 9.52
C ASN A 101 7.73 -3.05 9.85
N TRP A 102 7.77 -2.67 11.13
CA TRP A 102 7.94 -1.28 11.57
C TRP A 102 9.23 -0.66 10.97
N ASP A 103 10.29 -1.46 10.86
CA ASP A 103 11.57 -1.13 10.26
C ASP A 103 11.47 -0.60 8.81
N ILE A 104 10.46 -1.04 8.05
CA ILE A 104 10.24 -0.64 6.65
C ILE A 104 9.13 0.42 6.58
N SER A 105 8.03 0.20 7.30
CA SER A 105 6.85 1.08 7.27
C SER A 105 7.04 2.42 7.99
N LYS A 106 8.01 2.52 8.91
CA LYS A 106 8.40 3.76 9.61
C LYS A 106 9.71 4.35 9.12
N ALA A 107 10.38 3.70 8.15
CA ALA A 107 11.63 4.20 7.61
C ALA A 107 11.43 5.58 6.98
N ARG A 108 12.13 6.57 7.52
CA ARG A 108 12.31 7.89 6.89
C ARG A 108 13.48 7.89 5.91
N GLU A 109 14.42 6.97 6.12
CA GLU A 109 15.63 6.84 5.33
C GLU A 109 15.41 5.87 4.16
N PHE A 110 15.52 6.42 2.95
CA PHE A 110 15.48 5.70 1.67
C PHE A 110 16.65 4.73 1.49
N HIS A 111 17.61 4.69 2.43
CA HIS A 111 18.83 3.87 2.35
C HIS A 111 18.59 2.35 2.29
N ARG A 112 17.38 1.86 2.60
CA ARG A 112 17.00 0.44 2.46
C ARG A 112 16.35 0.08 1.11
N LEU A 113 16.12 1.06 0.22
CA LEU A 113 15.62 0.80 -1.14
C LEU A 113 16.80 0.49 -2.05
N THR A 114 17.25 -0.76 -2.03
CA THR A 114 18.52 -1.16 -2.64
C THR A 114 18.39 -1.67 -4.07
N ASP A 115 17.21 -2.12 -4.48
CA ASP A 115 17.02 -2.76 -5.79
C ASP A 115 16.17 -1.93 -6.74
N SER A 116 16.72 -1.73 -7.94
CA SER A 116 16.00 -1.10 -9.04
C SER A 116 14.96 -2.07 -9.60
N ALA A 117 13.69 -1.69 -9.47
CA ALA A 117 12.52 -2.57 -9.53
C ALA A 117 11.47 -2.04 -10.52
N SER A 118 11.86 -1.71 -11.75
CA SER A 118 10.88 -1.25 -12.76
C SER A 118 9.74 -2.28 -12.96
N PRO A 119 8.50 -1.86 -13.31
CA PRO A 119 7.37 -2.76 -13.57
C PRO A 119 7.69 -3.99 -14.43
N GLY A 120 8.35 -3.79 -15.58
CA GLY A 120 8.73 -4.89 -16.47
C GLY A 120 9.76 -5.87 -15.87
N ARG A 121 10.62 -5.40 -14.95
CA ARG A 121 11.57 -6.27 -14.23
C ARG A 121 10.87 -7.16 -13.23
N ILE A 122 9.92 -6.61 -12.46
CA ILE A 122 9.13 -7.40 -11.51
C ILE A 122 8.33 -8.48 -12.26
N ALA A 123 7.64 -8.09 -13.33
CA ALA A 123 6.86 -9.03 -14.13
C ALA A 123 7.73 -10.14 -14.76
N ARG A 124 8.94 -9.79 -15.22
CA ARG A 124 9.91 -10.78 -15.73
C ARG A 124 10.42 -11.71 -14.62
N ALA A 125 10.81 -11.16 -13.47
CA ALA A 125 11.28 -11.94 -12.33
C ALA A 125 10.21 -12.91 -11.81
N ALA A 126 8.93 -12.53 -11.86
CA ALA A 126 7.83 -13.43 -11.50
C ALA A 126 7.78 -14.66 -12.43
N VAL A 127 7.94 -14.46 -13.75
CA VAL A 127 8.02 -15.57 -14.72
C VAL A 127 9.26 -16.43 -14.47
N GLU A 128 10.43 -15.81 -14.29
CA GLU A 128 11.71 -16.51 -14.09
C GLU A 128 11.73 -17.35 -12.80
N THR A 129 11.04 -16.89 -11.76
CA THR A 129 10.91 -17.64 -10.48
C THR A 129 9.76 -18.63 -10.47
N GLY A 130 9.02 -18.79 -11.57
CA GLY A 130 7.85 -19.67 -11.66
C GLY A 130 6.66 -19.20 -10.83
N SER A 131 6.66 -17.95 -10.36
CA SER A 131 5.59 -17.36 -9.57
C SER A 131 4.30 -17.26 -10.39
N ARG A 132 3.17 -17.64 -9.79
CA ARG A 132 1.84 -17.50 -10.41
C ARG A 132 1.24 -16.12 -10.19
N SER A 133 1.73 -15.42 -9.17
CA SER A 133 1.29 -14.08 -8.81
C SER A 133 2.43 -13.21 -8.28
N VAL A 134 2.18 -11.91 -8.22
CA VAL A 134 3.00 -10.91 -7.53
C VAL A 134 2.18 -10.28 -6.41
N ALA A 135 2.75 -10.22 -5.20
CA ALA A 135 2.14 -9.58 -4.04
C ALA A 135 2.81 -8.25 -3.70
N PHE A 136 2.01 -7.20 -3.64
CA PHE A 136 2.38 -5.91 -3.06
C PHE A 136 2.13 -5.97 -1.54
N THR A 137 3.20 -5.97 -0.75
CA THR A 137 3.16 -6.28 0.70
C THR A 137 4.32 -5.59 1.46
N TYR A 138 4.62 -6.06 2.68
CA TYR A 138 5.57 -5.50 3.67
C TYR A 138 5.14 -4.17 4.27
N ASN A 139 4.67 -3.26 3.43
CA ASN A 139 3.93 -2.06 3.80
C ASN A 139 2.58 -2.01 3.06
N ASP A 140 1.90 -0.86 3.07
CA ASP A 140 0.59 -0.73 2.44
C ASP A 140 0.73 -0.26 0.97
N PRO A 141 0.26 -1.04 -0.02
CA PRO A 141 0.40 -0.71 -1.44
C PRO A 141 -0.42 0.49 -1.91
N VAL A 142 -1.40 0.94 -1.13
CA VAL A 142 -2.18 2.16 -1.44
C VAL A 142 -1.26 3.36 -1.61
N ILE A 143 -0.20 3.48 -0.80
CA ILE A 143 0.64 4.69 -0.79
C ILE A 143 1.46 4.86 -2.08
N PHE A 144 1.74 3.76 -2.78
CA PHE A 144 2.46 3.72 -4.06
C PHE A 144 1.57 3.25 -5.22
N LEU A 145 0.28 3.58 -5.17
CA LEU A 145 -0.75 3.20 -6.15
C LEU A 145 -0.27 3.23 -7.61
N GLU A 146 0.37 4.32 -8.04
CA GLU A 146 0.79 4.50 -9.43
C GLU A 146 1.76 3.40 -9.87
N TYR A 147 2.72 3.08 -9.00
CA TYR A 147 3.68 2.01 -9.22
C TYR A 147 3.04 0.62 -9.15
N ALA A 148 2.15 0.39 -8.18
CA ALA A 148 1.43 -0.89 -8.07
C ALA A 148 0.59 -1.18 -9.31
N VAL A 149 -0.12 -0.18 -9.83
CA VAL A 149 -0.92 -0.28 -11.06
C VAL A 149 -0.05 -0.60 -12.28
N ASP A 150 1.09 0.07 -12.43
CA ASP A 150 1.96 -0.16 -13.60
C ASP A 150 2.66 -1.53 -13.55
N VAL A 151 3.04 -1.99 -12.35
CA VAL A 151 3.50 -3.37 -12.12
C VAL A 151 2.39 -4.36 -12.44
N ALA A 152 1.15 -4.11 -12.02
CA ALA A 152 0.05 -5.01 -12.29
C ALA A 152 -0.23 -5.17 -13.79
N LYS A 153 -0.26 -4.06 -14.53
CA LYS A 153 -0.37 -4.07 -16.00
C LYS A 153 0.75 -4.90 -16.65
N ALA A 154 1.99 -4.72 -16.18
CA ALA A 154 3.14 -5.49 -16.69
C ALA A 154 3.04 -6.99 -16.36
N CYS A 155 2.53 -7.35 -15.19
CA CYS A 155 2.30 -8.74 -14.78
C CYS A 155 1.19 -9.40 -15.61
N HIS A 156 0.06 -8.71 -15.80
CA HIS A 156 -1.06 -9.20 -16.61
C HIS A 156 -0.66 -9.47 -18.05
N ALA A 157 0.19 -8.63 -18.65
CA ALA A 157 0.75 -8.87 -19.99
C ALA A 157 1.57 -10.16 -20.10
N LYS A 158 1.95 -10.78 -18.97
CA LYS A 158 2.66 -12.07 -18.89
C LYS A 158 1.81 -13.19 -18.28
N GLY A 159 0.51 -12.96 -18.06
CA GLY A 159 -0.37 -13.92 -17.41
C GLY A 159 -0.12 -14.11 -15.92
N ILE A 160 0.61 -13.19 -15.27
CA ILE A 160 0.90 -13.21 -13.83
C ILE A 160 -0.20 -12.44 -13.09
N LYS A 161 -0.74 -13.04 -12.04
CA LYS A 161 -1.81 -12.45 -11.21
C LYS A 161 -1.24 -11.43 -10.21
N CYS A 162 -2.05 -10.49 -9.74
CA CYS A 162 -1.63 -9.44 -8.82
C CYS A 162 -2.42 -9.44 -7.52
N VAL A 163 -1.71 -9.36 -6.41
CA VAL A 163 -2.24 -9.49 -5.04
C VAL A 163 -1.90 -8.26 -4.23
N ALA A 164 -2.90 -7.63 -3.62
CA ALA A 164 -2.70 -6.55 -2.65
C ALA A 164 -2.81 -7.08 -1.21
N VAL A 165 -1.74 -6.97 -0.42
CA VAL A 165 -1.82 -7.15 1.05
C VAL A 165 -1.89 -5.76 1.66
N THR A 166 -3.06 -5.35 2.16
CA THR A 166 -3.36 -3.94 2.47
C THR A 166 -4.24 -3.80 3.71
N ALA A 167 -4.17 -2.65 4.38
CA ALA A 167 -5.18 -2.26 5.36
C ALA A 167 -6.46 -1.70 4.72
N GLY A 168 -6.51 -1.54 3.38
CA GLY A 168 -7.67 -1.01 2.67
C GLY A 168 -7.99 0.45 2.99
N TYR A 169 -7.00 1.22 3.48
CA TYR A 169 -7.17 2.60 3.93
C TYR A 169 -7.00 3.59 2.76
N ILE A 170 -8.01 3.66 1.89
CA ILE A 170 -7.97 4.35 0.59
C ILE A 170 -9.26 5.14 0.33
N GLU A 171 -9.16 6.29 -0.36
CA GLU A 171 -10.34 7.11 -0.73
C GLU A 171 -11.13 6.49 -1.89
N PRO A 172 -12.43 6.81 -2.06
CA PRO A 172 -13.30 6.15 -3.04
C PRO A 172 -12.81 6.20 -4.50
N GLY A 173 -12.30 7.35 -4.95
CA GLY A 173 -11.76 7.53 -6.31
C GLY A 173 -10.54 6.64 -6.59
N PRO A 174 -9.44 6.77 -5.83
CA PRO A 174 -8.26 5.92 -5.97
C PRO A 174 -8.53 4.45 -5.70
N ARG A 175 -9.50 4.12 -4.82
CA ARG A 175 -9.92 2.75 -4.56
C ARG A 175 -10.40 2.06 -5.84
N ALA A 176 -11.18 2.76 -6.65
CA ALA A 176 -11.69 2.20 -7.89
C ALA A 176 -10.57 1.87 -8.88
N GLU A 177 -9.59 2.77 -9.05
CA GLU A 177 -8.44 2.50 -9.92
C GLU A 177 -7.56 1.38 -9.37
N PHE A 178 -7.21 1.43 -8.09
CA PHE A 178 -6.28 0.47 -7.48
C PHE A 178 -6.78 -0.97 -7.64
N PHE A 179 -8.04 -1.22 -7.26
CA PHE A 179 -8.62 -2.56 -7.31
C PHE A 179 -9.07 -3.00 -8.70
N ALA A 180 -9.19 -2.09 -9.68
CA ALA A 180 -9.39 -2.49 -11.08
C ALA A 180 -8.20 -3.27 -11.66
N HIS A 181 -7.04 -3.20 -11.00
CA HIS A 181 -5.80 -3.85 -11.44
C HIS A 181 -5.34 -4.99 -10.51
N MET A 182 -6.10 -5.32 -9.47
CA MET A 182 -5.79 -6.45 -8.57
C MET A 182 -6.65 -7.65 -8.94
N ASP A 183 -6.08 -8.86 -8.84
CA ASP A 183 -6.82 -10.11 -8.98
C ASP A 183 -7.29 -10.63 -7.62
N ALA A 184 -6.48 -10.38 -6.58
CA ALA A 184 -6.86 -10.68 -5.20
C ALA A 184 -6.38 -9.63 -4.20
N ALA A 185 -7.00 -9.60 -3.03
CA ALA A 185 -6.59 -8.79 -1.91
C ALA A 185 -6.70 -9.55 -0.59
N ASN A 186 -5.67 -9.45 0.23
CA ASN A 186 -5.84 -9.67 1.66
C ASN A 186 -6.03 -8.30 2.31
N VAL A 187 -7.18 -8.10 2.97
CA VAL A 187 -7.48 -6.86 3.67
C VAL A 187 -7.43 -7.08 5.17
N ASP A 188 -6.51 -6.39 5.83
CA ASP A 188 -6.39 -6.46 7.28
C ASP A 188 -7.54 -5.71 7.98
N LEU A 189 -8.56 -6.44 8.44
CA LEU A 189 -9.56 -5.93 9.36
C LEU A 189 -9.04 -6.11 10.79
N LYS A 190 -8.38 -5.09 11.31
CA LYS A 190 -7.58 -5.20 12.53
C LYS A 190 -8.42 -5.32 13.81
N CYS A 191 -9.64 -4.80 13.81
CA CYS A 191 -10.56 -4.78 14.95
C CYS A 191 -11.94 -4.30 14.46
N PHE A 192 -13.02 -4.54 15.21
CA PHE A 192 -14.36 -4.07 14.91
C PHE A 192 -14.71 -2.75 15.62
N THR A 193 -13.78 -2.16 16.39
CA THR A 193 -13.97 -0.86 17.05
C THR A 193 -13.12 0.26 16.46
N ASP A 194 -13.70 1.45 16.32
CA ASP A 194 -12.96 2.65 15.87
C ASP A 194 -11.91 3.10 16.91
N ASP A 195 -12.09 2.76 18.18
CA ASP A 195 -11.13 3.13 19.24
C ASP A 195 -9.76 2.48 19.04
N PHE A 196 -9.73 1.17 18.74
CA PHE A 196 -8.53 0.44 18.37
C PHE A 196 -7.78 1.14 17.23
N TYR A 197 -8.51 1.53 16.18
CA TYR A 197 -7.92 2.20 15.01
C TYR A 197 -7.32 3.55 15.38
N ARG A 198 -8.00 4.36 16.21
CA ARG A 198 -7.47 5.65 16.65
C ARG A 198 -6.23 5.50 17.51
N ARG A 199 -6.28 4.63 18.53
CA ARG A 199 -5.21 4.50 19.54
C ARG A 199 -3.99 3.73 19.04
N LEU A 200 -4.21 2.65 18.30
CA LEU A 200 -3.14 1.74 17.88
C LEU A 200 -2.71 1.95 16.43
N CYS A 201 -3.60 2.35 15.53
CA CYS A 201 -3.27 2.54 14.11
C CYS A 201 -3.12 4.02 13.70
N SER A 202 -3.51 4.95 14.58
CA SER A 202 -3.70 6.37 14.25
C SER A 202 -4.59 6.57 13.02
N GLY A 203 -5.59 5.72 12.82
CA GLY A 203 -6.50 5.72 11.66
C GLY A 203 -7.96 5.65 12.11
N ARG A 204 -8.84 5.28 11.18
CA ARG A 204 -10.27 5.09 11.41
C ARG A 204 -10.73 3.73 10.87
N LEU A 205 -11.73 3.12 11.49
CA LEU A 205 -12.28 1.83 11.05
C LEU A 205 -13.11 1.98 9.76
N GLN A 206 -13.96 3.01 9.69
CA GLN A 206 -14.96 3.13 8.62
C GLN A 206 -14.37 3.05 7.19
N PRO A 207 -13.24 3.70 6.86
CA PRO A 207 -12.65 3.57 5.52
C PRO A 207 -12.27 2.15 5.12
N VAL A 208 -11.85 1.32 6.09
CA VAL A 208 -11.52 -0.10 5.86
C VAL A 208 -12.79 -0.89 5.56
N LEU A 209 -13.84 -0.68 6.35
CA LEU A 209 -15.16 -1.31 6.11
C LEU A 209 -15.75 -0.91 4.76
N ASP A 210 -15.60 0.36 4.37
CA ASP A 210 -16.07 0.83 3.07
C ASP A 210 -15.30 0.17 1.93
N THR A 211 -14.00 -0.08 2.11
CA THR A 211 -13.21 -0.84 1.13
C THR A 211 -13.65 -2.29 1.04
N LEU A 212 -13.92 -2.97 2.16
CA LEU A 212 -14.46 -4.34 2.15
C LEU A 212 -15.82 -4.42 1.46
N LYS A 213 -16.73 -3.47 1.76
CA LYS A 213 -18.03 -3.37 1.07
C LYS A 213 -17.86 -3.11 -0.43
N TYR A 214 -16.92 -2.24 -0.81
CA TYR A 214 -16.61 -1.98 -2.21
C TYR A 214 -16.12 -3.25 -2.91
N LEU A 215 -15.16 -3.97 -2.33
CA LEU A 215 -14.67 -5.24 -2.90
C LEU A 215 -15.82 -6.24 -3.08
N LYS A 216 -16.66 -6.41 -2.06
CA LYS A 216 -17.78 -7.35 -2.08
C LYS A 216 -18.87 -7.03 -3.10
N HIS A 217 -19.17 -5.74 -3.29
CA HIS A 217 -20.37 -5.33 -4.03
C HIS A 217 -20.09 -4.70 -5.39
N LYS A 218 -18.83 -4.33 -5.67
CA LYS A 218 -18.48 -3.52 -6.84
C LYS A 218 -17.31 -4.08 -7.65
N THR A 219 -16.73 -5.20 -7.24
CA THR A 219 -15.58 -5.80 -7.94
C THR A 219 -15.67 -7.32 -7.99
N GLU A 220 -14.89 -7.92 -8.89
CA GLU A 220 -14.64 -9.37 -8.96
C GLU A 220 -13.32 -9.77 -8.29
N VAL A 221 -12.68 -8.84 -7.55
CA VAL A 221 -11.43 -9.11 -6.85
C VAL A 221 -11.69 -10.17 -5.79
N TRP A 222 -10.94 -11.28 -5.81
CA TRP A 222 -11.00 -12.24 -4.72
C TRP A 222 -10.45 -11.60 -3.47
N PHE A 223 -11.16 -11.63 -2.35
CA PHE A 223 -10.60 -11.09 -1.11
C PHE A 223 -10.84 -11.98 0.09
N GLU A 224 -9.83 -12.00 0.96
CA GLU A 224 -9.89 -12.60 2.28
C GLU A 224 -9.53 -11.51 3.31
N THR A 225 -10.03 -11.65 4.53
CA THR A 225 -9.71 -10.73 5.62
C THR A 225 -8.75 -11.39 6.60
N THR A 226 -7.87 -10.59 7.20
CA THR A 226 -6.99 -11.06 8.26
C THR A 226 -7.06 -10.15 9.47
N THR A 227 -7.15 -10.78 10.64
CA THR A 227 -7.18 -10.11 11.95
C THR A 227 -6.02 -10.67 12.77
N LEU A 228 -4.98 -9.86 12.97
CA LEU A 228 -3.93 -10.19 13.93
C LEU A 228 -4.49 -9.98 15.34
N LEU A 229 -4.60 -11.06 16.11
CA LEU A 229 -5.04 -11.00 17.50
C LEU A 229 -3.93 -10.48 18.40
N ILE A 230 -4.29 -9.51 19.25
CA ILE A 230 -3.43 -8.82 20.21
C ILE A 230 -4.11 -8.98 21.57
N PRO A 231 -3.46 -9.68 22.52
CA PRO A 231 -4.03 -9.92 23.84
C PRO A 231 -4.44 -8.63 24.56
N GLY A 232 -5.68 -8.58 25.04
CA GLY A 232 -6.27 -7.44 25.75
C GLY A 232 -6.69 -6.27 24.87
N GLU A 233 -6.64 -6.42 23.54
CA GLU A 233 -6.92 -5.35 22.59
C GLU A 233 -8.03 -5.71 21.57
N ASN A 234 -7.97 -6.91 20.98
CA ASN A 234 -8.96 -7.38 19.98
C ASN A 234 -9.13 -8.92 20.01
N ASP A 235 -8.95 -9.55 21.17
CA ASP A 235 -9.03 -11.00 21.38
C ASP A 235 -10.27 -11.45 22.18
N SER A 236 -11.24 -10.56 22.42
CA SER A 236 -12.52 -10.91 23.05
C SER A 236 -13.48 -11.60 22.09
N ASP A 237 -14.41 -12.41 22.59
CA ASP A 237 -15.45 -13.06 21.79
C ASP A 237 -16.30 -12.08 20.96
N ASP A 238 -16.53 -10.85 21.44
CA ASP A 238 -17.26 -9.81 20.69
C ASP A 238 -16.48 -9.27 19.47
N GLU A 239 -15.17 -9.55 19.39
CA GLU A 239 -14.24 -9.10 18.34
C GLU A 239 -13.85 -10.23 17.36
N LEU A 240 -14.38 -11.44 17.54
CA LEU A 240 -14.07 -12.66 16.78
C LEU A 240 -15.28 -13.19 15.99
#